data_AF-A0A929EJ24-F1
#
_entry.id   AF-A0A929EJ24-F1
#
_cell.length_a   1.000
_cell.length_b   1.000
_cell.length_c   1.000
_cell.angle_alpha   90.00
_cell.angle_beta   90.00
_cell.angle_gamma   90.00
#
_symmetry.space_group_name_H-M   'P 1'
#
loop_
_entity.id
_entity.type
_entity.pdbx_description
1 polymer ?
#
loop_
_entity_poly.entity_id
_entity_poly.type
_entity_poly.pdbx_seq_one_letter_code
_entity_poly.pdbx_strand_id
1 'polypeptide(L)'
;MANDKTSTLLAFALGGIIGAGIALLYAPDSGHETRKKLRDGMDDAEDWARDKIQDAKSRLSGSSDTVKDILGEKKDDFKSAYSVGKETYNKNKEKLYKENL
;
A
#
# COMPACT_ATOMS: atom_id res chain seq x y z
N MET A 1 -2.41 16.56 -18.38
CA MET A 1 -1.35 15.53 -18.23
C MET A 1 -0.43 15.79 -17.00
N ALA A 2 -0.95 16.42 -15.93
CA ALA A 2 -0.20 16.62 -14.68
C ALA A 2 -0.57 15.61 -13.57
N ASN A 3 -1.78 15.00 -13.65
CA ASN A 3 -2.29 14.03 -12.67
C ASN A 3 -1.70 12.62 -12.83
N ASP A 4 -1.14 12.31 -13.99
CA ASP A 4 -0.73 10.96 -14.36
C ASP A 4 0.48 10.53 -13.51
N LYS A 5 1.43 11.45 -13.30
CA LYS A 5 2.62 11.24 -12.46
C LYS A 5 2.28 11.05 -10.98
N THR A 6 1.36 11.87 -10.43
CA THR A 6 0.92 11.75 -9.04
C THR A 6 0.19 10.43 -8.81
N SER A 7 -0.67 10.02 -9.73
CA SER A 7 -1.38 8.74 -9.66
C SER A 7 -0.42 7.54 -9.76
N THR A 8 0.58 7.59 -10.64
CA THR A 8 1.62 6.54 -10.73
C THR A 8 2.47 6.45 -9.47
N LEU A 9 2.87 7.59 -8.88
CA LEU A 9 3.63 7.60 -7.62
C LEU A 9 2.82 7.05 -6.45
N LEU A 10 1.52 7.38 -6.36
CA LEU A 10 0.62 6.81 -5.36
C LEU A 10 0.43 5.30 -5.54
N ALA A 11 0.26 4.83 -6.78
CA ALA A 11 0.16 3.41 -7.09
C ALA A 11 1.46 2.66 -6.75
N PHE A 12 2.62 3.25 -7.04
CA PHE A 12 3.91 2.67 -6.68
C PHE A 12 4.10 2.58 -5.16
N ALA A 13 3.75 3.63 -4.41
CA ALA A 13 3.84 3.62 -2.95
C ALA A 13 2.92 2.54 -2.34
N LEU A 14 1.67 2.44 -2.80
CA LEU A 14 0.72 1.41 -2.36
C LEU A 14 1.23 0.01 -2.70
N GLY A 15 1.73 -0.20 -3.92
CA GLY A 15 2.32 -1.47 -4.33
C GLY A 15 3.57 -1.82 -3.52
N GLY A 16 4.41 -0.82 -3.21
CA GLY A 16 5.62 -0.98 -2.40
C GLY A 16 5.33 -1.40 -0.97
N ILE A 17 4.31 -0.83 -0.32
CA ILE A 17 3.90 -1.23 1.04
C ILE A 17 3.41 -2.69 1.05
N ILE A 18 2.53 -3.06 0.12
CA ILE A 18 2.01 -4.42 0.03
C ILE A 18 3.15 -5.40 -0.28
N GLY A 19 3.99 -5.05 -1.25
CA GLY A 19 5.15 -5.86 -1.66
C GLY A 19 6.14 -6.04 -0.52
N ALA A 20 6.46 -4.98 0.22
CA ALA A 20 7.32 -5.05 1.40
C ALA A 20 6.69 -5.89 2.52
N GLY A 21 5.37 -5.78 2.73
CA GLY A 21 4.64 -6.63 3.68
C GLY A 21 4.74 -8.11 3.32
N ILE A 22 4.51 -8.45 2.06
CA ILE A 22 4.67 -9.83 1.57
C ILE A 22 6.12 -10.29 1.66
N ALA A 23 7.09 -9.45 1.28
CA ALA A 23 8.51 -9.76 1.36
C ALA A 23 8.97 -10.01 2.80
N LEU A 24 8.50 -9.20 3.76
CA LEU A 24 8.76 -9.39 5.18
C LEU A 24 8.09 -10.65 5.73
N LEU A 25 6.88 -10.97 5.29
CA LEU A 25 6.19 -12.22 5.66
C LEU A 25 6.90 -13.46 5.10
N TYR A 26 7.48 -13.35 3.90
CA TYR A 26 8.19 -14.44 3.24
C TYR A 26 9.60 -14.64 3.80
N ALA A 27 10.33 -13.55 4.08
CA ALA A 27 11.70 -13.56 4.57
C ALA A 27 11.84 -12.67 5.81
N PRO A 28 11.43 -13.18 7.00
CA PRO A 28 11.59 -12.45 8.24
C PRO A 28 13.05 -12.51 8.72
N ASP A 29 13.68 -11.35 8.86
CA ASP A 29 14.94 -11.22 9.61
C ASP A 29 14.70 -11.43 11.11
N SER A 30 15.74 -11.79 11.88
CA SER A 30 15.60 -11.91 13.33
C SER A 30 15.25 -10.56 13.96
N GLY A 31 14.33 -10.53 14.92
CA GLY A 31 13.83 -9.28 15.51
C GLY A 31 14.93 -8.39 16.12
N HIS A 32 16.03 -8.98 16.58
CA HIS A 32 17.22 -8.27 17.04
C HIS A 32 17.95 -7.57 15.89
N GLU A 33 18.18 -8.28 14.78
CA GLU A 33 18.81 -7.75 13.56
C GLU A 33 17.96 -6.63 12.95
N THR A 34 16.66 -6.86 12.82
CA THR A 34 15.71 -5.88 12.27
C THR A 34 15.72 -4.62 13.10
N ARG A 35 15.63 -4.70 14.43
CA ARG A 35 15.62 -3.51 15.30
C ARG A 35 16.94 -2.75 15.23
N LYS A 36 18.08 -3.43 15.14
CA LYS A 36 19.39 -2.81 14.97
C LYS A 36 19.50 -2.09 13.62
N LYS A 37 19.20 -2.78 12.51
CA LYS A 37 19.20 -2.21 11.15
C LYS A 37 18.22 -1.04 11.01
N LEU A 38 17.03 -1.16 11.62
CA LEU A 38 16.04 -0.09 11.61
C LEU A 38 16.58 1.12 12.36
N ARG A 39 17.13 0.96 13.57
CA ARG A 39 17.63 2.09 14.37
C ARG A 39 18.81 2.80 13.71
N ASP A 40 19.79 2.02 13.22
CA ASP A 40 20.98 2.58 12.58
C ASP A 40 20.64 3.24 11.22
N GLY A 41 19.68 2.70 10.47
CA GLY A 41 19.26 3.27 9.18
C GLY A 41 18.15 4.31 9.27
N MET A 42 17.35 4.33 10.33
CA MET A 42 16.23 5.26 10.51
C MET A 42 16.71 6.66 10.83
N ASP A 43 17.74 6.83 11.68
CA ASP A 43 18.19 8.17 12.07
C ASP A 43 18.66 8.96 10.83
N ASP A 44 19.50 8.35 9.99
CA ASP A 44 19.99 8.98 8.74
C ASP A 44 18.88 9.17 7.70
N ALA A 45 17.97 8.18 7.59
CA ALA A 45 16.86 8.26 6.63
C ALA A 45 15.80 9.26 7.06
N GLU A 46 15.58 9.45 8.36
CA GLU A 46 14.59 10.37 8.93
C GLU A 46 14.98 11.81 8.64
N ASP A 47 16.25 12.19 8.88
CA ASP A 47 16.73 13.54 8.60
C ASP A 47 16.66 13.86 7.10
N TRP A 48 17.13 12.94 6.24
CA TRP A 48 17.02 13.11 4.79
C TRP A 48 15.57 13.16 4.30
N ALA A 49 14.70 12.30 4.85
CA ALA A 49 13.30 12.27 4.48
C ALA A 49 12.57 13.52 4.95
N ARG A 50 12.83 14.03 6.16
CA ARG A 50 12.22 15.25 6.70
C ARG A 50 12.50 16.44 5.79
N ASP A 51 13.74 16.60 5.36
CA ASP A 51 14.15 17.69 4.46
C ASP A 51 13.44 17.58 3.10
N LYS A 52 13.44 16.38 2.49
CA LYS A 52 12.75 16.12 1.22
C LYS A 52 11.23 16.22 1.31
N ILE A 53 10.64 15.80 2.41
CA ILE A 53 9.19 15.88 2.65
C ILE A 53 8.78 17.33 2.83
N GLN A 54 9.59 18.16 3.49
CA GLN A 54 9.27 19.58 3.66
C GLN A 54 9.27 20.31 2.32
N ASP A 55 10.25 20.03 1.45
CA ASP A 55 10.30 20.52 0.07
C ASP A 55 9.12 20.01 -0.78
N ALA A 56 8.81 18.72 -0.69
CA ALA A 56 7.71 18.11 -1.42
C ALA A 56 6.34 18.63 -0.94
N LYS A 57 6.15 18.81 0.37
CA LYS A 57 4.92 19.32 0.98
C LYS A 57 4.61 20.74 0.52
N SER A 58 5.64 21.58 0.38
CA SER A 58 5.51 22.93 -0.17
C SER A 58 5.06 22.92 -1.64
N ARG A 59 5.42 21.88 -2.40
CA ARG A 59 5.01 21.69 -3.81
C ARG A 59 3.67 20.96 -3.98
N LEU A 60 3.25 20.18 -2.97
CA LEU A 60 2.08 19.29 -3.02
C LEU A 60 0.83 19.90 -2.35
N SER A 61 0.93 21.07 -1.72
CA SER A 61 -0.19 21.76 -1.06
C SER A 61 -1.40 22.04 -1.97
N GLY A 62 -1.24 21.97 -3.29
CA GLY A 62 -2.33 22.05 -4.28
C GLY A 62 -2.96 20.70 -4.69
N SER A 63 -2.54 19.56 -4.15
CA SER A 63 -2.91 18.22 -4.67
C SER A 63 -3.86 17.41 -3.80
N SER A 64 -4.37 17.98 -2.70
CA SER A 64 -5.33 17.30 -1.82
C SER A 64 -6.63 16.91 -2.53
N ASP A 65 -7.10 17.71 -3.48
CA ASP A 65 -8.32 17.39 -4.24
C ASP A 65 -8.11 16.21 -5.19
N THR A 66 -6.93 16.12 -5.83
CA THR A 66 -6.57 14.96 -6.66
C THR A 66 -6.51 13.66 -5.86
N VAL A 67 -6.03 13.72 -4.62
CA VAL A 67 -6.02 12.55 -3.72
C VAL A 67 -7.45 12.11 -3.40
N LYS A 68 -8.35 13.06 -3.10
CA LYS A 68 -9.76 12.76 -2.82
C LYS A 68 -10.48 12.17 -4.02
N ASP A 69 -10.25 12.69 -5.23
CA ASP A 69 -10.86 12.17 -6.46
C ASP A 69 -10.42 10.73 -6.73
N ILE A 70 -9.12 10.44 -6.66
CA ILE A 70 -8.58 9.10 -6.86
C ILE A 70 -9.11 8.12 -5.81
N LEU A 71 -9.25 8.56 -4.55
CA LEU A 71 -9.82 7.76 -3.47
C LEU A 71 -11.33 7.53 -3.62
N GLY A 72 -12.05 8.50 -4.18
CA GLY A 72 -13.47 8.37 -4.49
C GLY A 72 -13.71 7.35 -5.59
N GLU A 73 -13.02 7.49 -6.71
CA GLU A 73 -13.15 6.61 -7.87
C GLU A 73 -12.73 5.17 -7.55
N LYS A 74 -11.58 4.99 -6.87
CA LYS A 74 -11.11 3.65 -6.49
C LYS A 74 -11.93 3.00 -5.38
N LYS A 75 -12.70 3.76 -4.60
CA LYS A 75 -13.53 3.18 -3.51
C LYS A 75 -14.62 2.27 -4.08
N ASP A 76 -15.26 2.69 -5.16
CA ASP A 76 -16.35 1.93 -5.77
C ASP A 76 -15.82 0.70 -6.52
N ASP A 77 -14.71 0.85 -7.24
CA ASP A 77 -14.00 -0.27 -7.86
C ASP A 77 -13.49 -1.28 -6.83
N PHE A 78 -12.91 -0.80 -5.73
CA PHE A 78 -12.46 -1.67 -4.64
C PHE A 78 -13.62 -2.41 -3.98
N LYS A 79 -14.76 -1.73 -3.75
CA LYS A 79 -15.94 -2.33 -3.13
C LYS A 79 -16.54 -3.44 -3.99
N SER A 80 -16.61 -3.22 -5.30
CA SER A 80 -17.11 -4.23 -6.24
C SER A 80 -16.14 -5.42 -6.37
N ALA A 81 -14.84 -5.17 -6.50
CA ALA A 81 -13.83 -6.23 -6.54
C ALA A 81 -13.80 -7.04 -5.23
N TYR A 82 -13.94 -6.37 -4.09
CA TYR A 82 -13.99 -7.01 -2.77
C TYR A 82 -15.26 -7.86 -2.60
N SER A 83 -16.43 -7.37 -3.02
CA SER A 83 -17.66 -8.15 -2.92
C SER A 83 -17.64 -9.37 -3.85
N VAL A 84 -17.13 -9.21 -5.08
CA VAL A 84 -16.99 -10.33 -6.03
C VAL A 84 -16.00 -11.37 -5.50
N GLY A 85 -14.86 -10.94 -4.97
CA GLY A 85 -13.88 -11.82 -4.33
C GLY A 85 -14.47 -12.57 -3.14
N LYS A 86 -15.16 -11.87 -2.23
CA LYS A 86 -15.81 -12.45 -1.05
C LYS A 86 -16.91 -13.46 -1.44
N GLU A 87 -17.74 -13.12 -2.42
CA GLU A 87 -18.84 -13.98 -2.84
C GLU A 87 -18.35 -15.23 -3.57
N THR A 88 -17.30 -15.10 -4.40
CA THR A 88 -16.65 -16.22 -5.09
C THR A 88 -15.92 -17.13 -4.10
N TYR A 89 -15.26 -16.55 -3.09
CA TYR A 89 -14.62 -17.30 -2.02
C TYR A 89 -15.63 -18.13 -1.23
N ASN A 90 -16.77 -17.54 -0.85
CA ASN A 90 -17.81 -18.25 -0.12
C ASN A 90 -18.49 -19.34 -0.97
N LYS A 91 -18.80 -19.06 -2.24
CA LYS A 91 -19.37 -20.07 -3.17
C LYS A 91 -18.42 -21.25 -3.38
N ASN A 92 -17.12 -21.00 -3.51
CA ASN A 92 -16.14 -22.07 -3.65
C ASN A 92 -15.94 -22.83 -2.33
N LYS A 93 -15.96 -22.14 -1.18
CA LYS A 93 -15.87 -22.81 0.13
C LYS A 93 -17.05 -23.76 0.38
N GLU A 94 -18.27 -23.38 -0.01
CA GLU A 94 -19.43 -24.28 0.10
C GLU A 94 -19.37 -25.47 -0.86
N LYS A 95 -18.87 -25.28 -2.10
CA LYS A 95 -18.68 -26.37 -3.06
C LYS A 95 -17.64 -27.38 -2.58
N LEU A 96 -16.50 -26.91 -2.07
CA LEU A 96 -15.45 -27.77 -1.51
C LEU A 96 -15.92 -28.57 -0.28
N TYR A 97 -16.90 -28.04 0.47
CA TYR A 97 -17.48 -28.75 1.62
C TYR A 97 -18.51 -29.80 1.21
N LYS A 98 -19.19 -29.62 0.06
CA LYS A 98 -20.15 -30.60 -0.48
C LYS A 98 -19.50 -31.68 -1.34
N GLU A 99 -18.31 -31.45 -1.87
CA GLU A 99 -17.57 -32.42 -2.69
C GLU A 99 -16.75 -33.41 -1.83
N ASN A 100 -16.47 -33.08 -0.57
CA ASN A 100 -15.80 -33.95 0.42
C ASN A 100 -16.77 -34.65 1.39
N LEU A 101 -18.06 -34.73 1.05
CA LEU A 101 -19.10 -35.45 1.81
C LEU A 101 -19.81 -36.44 0.87
#